data_AF-A0A2V5KBU5-F1
#
_entry.id   AF-A0A2V5KBU5-F1
#
_cell.length_a   1.000
_cell.length_b   1.000
_cell.length_c   1.000
_cell.angle_alpha   90.00
_cell.angle_beta   90.00
_cell.angle_gamma   90.00
#
_symmetry.space_group_name_H-M   'P 1'
#
loop_
_entity.id
_entity.type
_entity.pdbx_description
1 polymer ?
#
loop_
_entity_poly.entity_id
_entity_poly.type
_entity_poly.pdbx_seq_one_letter_code
_entity_poly.pdbx_strand_id
1 'polypeptide(L)'
;MARDLEKDLAICEEATPGKWEALLDSVAMVDPGEISSVVWICQMYDEKAGNFHNYENNARFVAASREGWPYAIRRAMQAEEKVDRLENELRMLQDELNRRCGA
;
A
#
# COMPACT_ATOMS: atom_id res chain seq x y z
N MET A 1 -6.72 -5.70 -16.27
CA MET A 1 -5.94 -4.47 -16.53
C MET A 1 -4.86 -4.41 -15.46
N ALA A 2 -3.59 -4.18 -15.82
CA ALA A 2 -2.54 -3.97 -14.82
C ALA A 2 -2.89 -2.74 -13.97
N ARG A 3 -2.60 -2.81 -12.67
CA ARG A 3 -2.76 -1.68 -11.75
C ARG A 3 -1.65 -0.67 -12.01
N ASP A 4 -1.97 0.61 -11.87
CA ASP A 4 -0.99 1.70 -11.97
C ASP A 4 -0.44 1.95 -10.56
N LEU A 5 0.75 1.40 -10.29
CA LEU A 5 1.34 1.42 -8.95
C LEU A 5 1.73 2.83 -8.48
N GLU A 6 2.06 3.74 -9.41
CA GLU A 6 2.36 5.13 -9.07
C GLU A 6 1.08 5.85 -8.60
N LYS A 7 -0.03 5.67 -9.31
CA LYS A 7 -1.32 6.21 -8.88
C LYS A 7 -1.80 5.60 -7.57
N ASP A 8 -1.60 4.29 -7.40
CA ASP A 8 -1.97 3.60 -6.17
C ASP A 8 -1.15 4.10 -4.96
N LEU A 9 0.15 4.36 -5.17
CA LEU A 9 1.01 4.92 -4.14
C LEU A 9 0.60 6.35 -3.79
N ALA A 10 0.28 7.18 -4.79
CA ALA A 10 -0.17 8.55 -4.57
C ALA A 10 -1.42 8.60 -3.68
N ILE A 11 -2.41 7.72 -3.92
CA ILE A 11 -3.59 7.60 -3.05
C ILE A 11 -3.20 7.26 -1.61
N CYS A 12 -2.23 6.36 -1.40
CA CYS A 12 -1.76 6.00 -0.06
C CYS A 12 -1.02 7.15 0.65
N GLU A 13 -0.32 8.00 -0.11
CA GLU A 13 0.45 9.13 0.43
C GLU A 13 -0.44 10.36 0.69
N GLU A 14 -1.51 10.55 -0.08
CA GLU A 14 -2.53 11.58 0.13
C GLU A 14 -3.45 11.27 1.32
N ALA A 15 -3.58 10.00 1.71
CA ALA A 15 -4.35 9.60 2.88
C ALA A 15 -3.80 10.26 4.16
N THR A 16 -4.71 10.59 5.10
CA THR A 16 -4.40 11.28 6.36
C THR A 16 -3.09 10.79 6.96
N PRO A 17 -2.09 11.67 7.13
CA PRO A 17 -0.78 11.29 7.64
C PRO A 17 -0.87 10.85 9.10
N GLY A 18 0.19 10.23 9.62
CA GLY A 18 0.25 9.82 11.02
C GLY A 18 -0.23 8.39 11.27
N LYS A 19 -0.09 7.97 12.53
CA LYS A 19 -0.41 6.61 12.96
C LYS A 19 -1.91 6.44 13.11
N TRP A 20 -2.47 5.51 12.34
CA TRP A 20 -3.87 5.13 12.47
C TRP A 20 -4.00 4.06 13.55
N GLU A 21 -4.98 4.22 14.42
CA GLU A 21 -5.29 3.30 15.51
C GLU A 21 -6.68 2.69 15.29
N ALA A 22 -6.72 1.37 15.42
CA ALA A 22 -7.96 0.61 15.37
C ALA A 22 -8.66 0.67 16.73
N LEU A 23 -9.91 1.10 16.71
CA LEU A 23 -10.84 1.05 17.83
C LEU A 23 -11.90 -0.04 17.55
N LEU A 24 -12.84 -0.26 18.46
CA LEU A 24 -13.82 -1.36 18.37
C LEU A 24 -14.59 -1.37 17.04
N ASP A 25 -15.06 -0.21 16.59
CA ASP A 25 -15.92 -0.06 15.42
C ASP A 25 -15.41 1.03 14.45
N SER A 26 -14.20 1.54 14.67
CA SER A 26 -13.68 2.69 13.92
C SER A 26 -12.17 2.70 13.81
N VAL A 27 -11.65 3.53 12.91
CA VAL A 27 -10.24 3.89 12.80
C VAL A 27 -10.11 5.38 13.02
N ALA A 28 -9.14 5.77 13.83
CA ALA A 28 -8.84 7.16 14.09
C ALA A 28 -7.33 7.39 14.15
N MET A 29 -6.91 8.62 13.98
CA MET A 29 -5.56 9.06 14.30
C MET A 29 -5.61 9.88 15.58
N VAL A 30 -4.70 9.61 16.51
CA VAL A 30 -4.43 10.48 17.65
C VAL A 30 -3.36 11.47 17.23
N ASP A 31 -3.69 12.77 17.22
CA ASP A 31 -2.69 13.79 16.97
C ASP A 31 -1.73 13.86 18.17
N PRO A 32 -0.42 13.58 18.01
CA PRO A 32 0.53 13.67 19.11
C PRO A 32 0.75 15.10 19.62
N GLY A 33 0.30 16.14 18.89
CA GLY A 33 0.49 17.54 19.22
C GLY A 33 -0.62 18.17 20.08
N GLU A 34 -1.77 17.53 20.21
CA GLU A 34 -2.91 18.06 20.96
C GLU A 34 -3.51 17.00 21.88
N ILE A 35 -3.62 17.31 23.17
CA ILE A 35 -4.04 16.42 24.26
C ILE A 35 -5.49 15.88 24.11
N SER A 36 -6.21 16.16 23.02
CA SER A 36 -7.55 15.61 22.80
C SER A 36 -8.07 15.59 21.36
N SER A 37 -7.28 15.89 20.32
CA SER A 37 -7.81 15.86 18.95
C SER A 37 -7.65 14.45 18.34
N VAL A 38 -8.80 13.77 18.26
CA VAL A 38 -8.94 12.51 17.53
C VAL A 38 -9.45 12.86 16.13
N VAL A 39 -8.70 12.49 15.10
CA VAL A 39 -9.17 12.59 13.71
C VAL A 39 -9.81 11.27 13.32
N TRP A 40 -11.13 11.28 13.16
CA TRP A 40 -11.90 10.11 12.71
C TRP A 40 -11.63 9.84 11.23
N ILE A 41 -11.11 8.64 10.92
CA ILE A 41 -10.80 8.22 9.55
C ILE A 41 -11.99 7.50 8.93
N CYS A 42 -12.49 6.47 9.61
CA CYS A 42 -13.67 5.72 9.18
C CYS A 42 -14.34 5.02 10.36
N GLN A 43 -15.60 4.65 10.18
CA GLN A 43 -16.39 3.86 11.13
C GLN A 43 -17.17 2.80 10.37
N MET A 44 -17.31 1.60 10.95
CA MET A 44 -17.96 0.46 10.31
C MET A 44 -19.42 0.37 10.75
N TYR A 45 -20.32 0.57 9.80
CA TYR A 45 -21.76 0.52 10.01
C TYR A 45 -22.35 -0.76 9.39
N ASP A 46 -23.13 -1.50 10.17
CA ASP A 46 -23.92 -2.63 9.67
C ASP A 46 -25.31 -2.14 9.25
N GLU A 47 -25.53 -2.02 7.95
CA GLU A 47 -26.81 -1.57 7.39
C GLU A 47 -27.96 -2.52 7.74
N LYS A 48 -27.70 -3.83 7.84
CA LYS A 48 -28.75 -4.81 8.16
C LYS A 48 -29.15 -4.74 9.62
N ALA A 49 -28.19 -4.52 10.51
CA ALA A 49 -28.46 -4.33 11.93
C ALA A 49 -28.93 -2.90 12.26
N GLY A 50 -28.76 -1.95 11.34
CA GLY A 50 -29.09 -0.54 11.54
C GLY A 50 -28.24 0.12 12.62
N ASN A 51 -27.01 -0.37 12.86
CA ASN A 51 -26.16 0.12 13.94
C ASN A 51 -24.66 -0.09 13.63
N PHE A 52 -23.81 0.61 14.38
CA PHE A 52 -22.38 0.31 14.44
C PHE A 52 -22.18 -0.99 15.21
N HIS A 53 -21.39 -1.89 14.63
CA HIS A 53 -21.06 -3.17 15.25
C HIS A 53 -19.56 -3.23 15.54
N ASN A 54 -19.18 -4.02 16.54
CA ASN A 54 -17.77 -4.28 16.80
C ASN A 54 -17.19 -5.06 15.61
N TYR A 55 -16.46 -4.33 14.76
CA TYR A 55 -15.75 -4.85 13.61
C TYR A 55 -14.25 -4.61 13.79
N GLU A 56 -13.73 -4.90 14.98
CA GLU A 56 -12.33 -4.67 15.34
C GLU A 56 -11.36 -5.26 14.31
N ASN A 57 -11.66 -6.42 13.72
CA ASN A 57 -10.83 -7.00 12.66
C ASN A 57 -10.77 -6.14 11.39
N ASN A 58 -11.88 -5.51 11.00
CA ASN A 58 -11.91 -4.57 9.88
C ASN A 58 -11.16 -3.28 10.24
N ALA A 59 -11.34 -2.78 11.46
CA ALA A 59 -10.61 -1.61 11.97
C ALA A 59 -9.10 -1.83 11.90
N ARG A 60 -8.64 -2.99 12.41
CA ARG A 60 -7.23 -3.41 12.39
C ARG A 60 -6.70 -3.55 10.97
N PHE A 61 -7.49 -4.14 10.05
CA PHE A 61 -7.11 -4.25 8.65
C PHE A 61 -6.88 -2.88 8.01
N VAL A 62 -7.80 -1.94 8.20
CA VAL A 62 -7.70 -0.58 7.64
C VAL A 62 -6.52 0.18 8.26
N ALA A 63 -6.37 0.16 9.58
CA ALA A 63 -5.26 0.83 10.27
C ALA A 63 -3.89 0.28 9.82
N ALA A 64 -3.72 -1.05 9.81
CA ALA A 64 -2.48 -1.68 9.35
C ALA A 64 -2.19 -1.39 7.86
N SER A 65 -3.25 -1.19 7.07
CA SER A 65 -3.11 -0.93 5.64
C SER A 65 -2.42 0.41 5.35
N ARG A 66 -2.58 1.42 6.22
CA ARG A 66 -1.95 2.74 6.07
C ARG A 66 -0.42 2.66 5.96
N GLU A 67 0.19 1.70 6.62
CA GLU A 67 1.64 1.47 6.60
C GLU A 67 2.03 0.37 5.61
N GLY A 68 1.27 -0.73 5.59
CA GLY A 68 1.60 -1.92 4.81
C GLY A 68 1.53 -1.71 3.30
N TRP A 69 0.51 -1.02 2.80
CA TRP A 69 0.30 -0.83 1.36
C TRP A 69 1.35 0.05 0.70
N PRO A 70 1.66 1.28 1.17
CA PRO A 70 2.67 2.10 0.52
C PRO A 70 4.06 1.43 0.55
N TYR A 71 4.38 0.68 1.60
CA TYR A 71 5.60 -0.13 1.63
C TYR A 71 5.59 -1.24 0.56
N ALA A 72 4.50 -2.02 0.49
CA ALA A 72 4.38 -3.11 -0.46
C ALA A 72 4.41 -2.62 -1.91
N ILE A 73 3.75 -1.50 -2.21
CA ILE A 73 3.72 -0.88 -3.55
C ILE A 73 5.13 -0.43 -3.95
N ARG A 74 5.84 0.31 -3.08
CA ARG A 74 7.23 0.72 -3.37
C ARG A 74 8.14 -0.49 -3.60
N ARG A 75 7.97 -1.56 -2.83
CA ARG A 75 8.71 -2.81 -3.05
C ARG A 75 8.38 -3.48 -4.38
N ALA A 76 7.12 -3.48 -4.79
CA ALA A 76 6.70 -4.02 -6.08
C ALA A 76 7.34 -3.23 -7.24
N MET A 77 7.25 -1.90 -7.21
CA MET A 77 7.86 -1.03 -8.23
C MET A 77 9.38 -1.25 -8.34
N GLN A 78 10.09 -1.34 -7.21
CA GLN A 78 11.53 -1.64 -7.21
C GLN A 78 11.86 -3.02 -7.78
N ALA A 79 11.00 -4.01 -7.54
CA ALA A 79 11.18 -5.35 -8.08
C ALA A 79 10.94 -5.36 -9.60
N GLU A 80 9.91 -4.67 -10.08
CA GLU A 80 9.60 -4.51 -11.51
C GLU A 80 10.76 -3.82 -12.24
N GLU A 81 11.27 -2.70 -11.71
CA GLU A 81 12.43 -2.00 -12.30
C GLU A 81 13.68 -2.90 -12.36
N LYS A 82 13.88 -3.72 -11.33
CA LYS A 82 15.01 -4.67 -11.30
C LYS A 82 14.84 -5.80 -12.31
N VAL A 83 13.63 -6.33 -12.47
CA VAL A 83 13.32 -7.35 -13.48
C VAL A 83 13.59 -6.79 -14.87
N ASP A 84 13.07 -5.61 -15.19
CA ASP A 84 13.28 -4.95 -16.49
C ASP A 84 14.78 -4.76 -16.79
N ARG A 85 15.57 -4.36 -15.78
CA ARG A 85 17.01 -4.19 -15.92
C ARG A 85 17.71 -5.52 -16.21
N LEU A 86 17.41 -6.56 -15.43
CA LEU A 86 18.01 -7.88 -15.60
C LEU A 86 17.63 -8.52 -16.94
N GLU A 87 16.39 -8.36 -17.38
CA GLU A 87 15.94 -8.84 -18.69
C GLU A 87 16.68 -8.12 -19.83
N ASN A 88 16.90 -6.81 -19.71
CA ASN A 88 17.68 -6.06 -20.68
C ASN A 88 19.16 -6.50 -20.71
N GLU A 89 19.79 -6.72 -19.55
CA GLU A 89 21.15 -7.23 -19.44
C GLU A 89 21.29 -8.64 -20.05
N LEU A 90 20.35 -9.54 -19.73
CA LEU A 90 20.31 -10.90 -20.29
C LEU A 90 20.18 -10.87 -21.80
N ARG A 91 19.31 -10.01 -22.35
CA ARG A 91 19.16 -9.84 -23.79
C ARG A 91 20.46 -9.40 -24.46
N MET A 92 21.15 -8.40 -23.89
CA MET A 92 22.44 -7.92 -24.43
C MET A 92 23.52 -9.01 -24.41
N LEU A 93 23.61 -9.78 -23.33
CA LEU A 93 24.57 -10.88 -23.20
C LEU A 93 24.27 -12.02 -24.19
N GLN A 94 23.00 -12.36 -24.39
CA GLN A 94 22.57 -13.34 -25.38
C GLN A 94 22.92 -12.89 -26.80
N ASP A 95 22.68 -11.62 -27.13
CA ASP A 95 23.04 -11.05 -28.43
C ASP A 95 24.56 -11.09 -28.67
N GLU A 96 25.37 -10.78 -27.65
CA GLU A 96 26.82 -10.85 -27.73
C GLU A 96 27.31 -12.29 -27.92
N LEU A 97 26.75 -13.24 -27.16
CA LEU A 97 27.08 -14.66 -27.29
C LEU A 97 26.75 -15.19 -28.69
N ASN A 98 25.56 -14.85 -29.20
CA ASN A 98 25.13 -15.24 -30.55
C ASN A 98 26.06 -14.67 -31.64
N ARG A 99 26.56 -13.45 -31.47
CA ARG A 99 27.56 -12.86 -32.39
C ARG A 99 28.91 -13.57 -32.32
N ARG A 100 29.33 -14.05 -31.13
CA ARG A 100 30.62 -14.72 -30.93
C ARG A 100 30.61 -16.20 -31.33
N CYS A 101 29.49 -16.89 -31.14
CA CYS A 101 29.33 -18.31 -31.46
C CYS A 101 28.71 -18.55 -32.86
N GLY A 102 28.26 -17.51 -33.55
CA GLY A 102 27.65 -17.55 -34.87
C GLY A 102 28.58 -17.17 -36.04
N ALA A 103 29.91 -17.16 -35.84
CA ALA A 103 30.93 -17.08 -36.87
C ALA A 103 31.80 -18.34 -36.86
#